data_AF-W1YSH6-F1
#
_entry.id   AF-W1YSH6-F1
#
_cell.length_a   1.000
_cell.length_b   1.000
_cell.length_c   1.000
_cell.angle_alpha   90.00
_cell.angle_beta   90.00
_cell.angle_gamma   90.00
#
_symmetry.space_group_name_H-M   'P 1'
#
loop_
_entity.id
_entity.type
_entity.pdbx_description
1 polymer ?
#
loop_
_entity_poly.entity_id
_entity_poly.type
_entity_poly.pdbx_seq_one_letter_code
_entity_poly.pdbx_strand_id
1 'polypeptide(L)'
;YKQEGIPEITLKYLTPHHKWSTHSMYFDSQQMLTLFRGGQTIWLNEDDAAEIDVKDNDWVEAFNKNGIVAARAVVSPRIPRGISYMHHSQDR
;
A
#
# COMPACT_ATOMS: atom_id res chain seq x y z
N TYR A 1 15.08 0.66 -10.63
CA TYR A 1 14.75 -0.53 -9.83
C TYR A 1 13.79 -1.33 -10.67
N LYS A 2 14.25 -2.35 -11.37
CA LYS A 2 13.38 -3.25 -12.14
C LYS A 2 13.98 -4.62 -11.94
N GLN A 3 13.17 -5.55 -11.44
CA GLN A 3 13.63 -6.91 -11.18
C GLN A 3 13.25 -7.77 -12.39
N GLU A 4 14.22 -8.48 -12.96
CA GLU A 4 13.96 -9.36 -14.09
C GLU A 4 13.05 -10.52 -13.65
N GLY A 5 12.04 -10.81 -14.47
CA GLY A 5 11.11 -11.92 -14.22
C GLY A 5 10.04 -11.68 -13.16
N ILE A 6 9.98 -10.48 -12.56
CA ILE A 6 8.91 -10.12 -11.62
C ILE A 6 7.88 -9.22 -12.33
N PRO A 7 6.58 -9.60 -12.32
CA PRO A 7 5.51 -8.76 -12.86
C PRO A 7 5.46 -7.38 -12.18
N GLU A 8 5.26 -6.32 -12.97
CA GLU A 8 5.14 -4.95 -12.48
C GLU A 8 4.04 -4.18 -13.21
N ILE A 9 3.42 -3.23 -12.51
CA ILE A 9 2.44 -2.29 -13.07
C ILE A 9 2.77 -0.86 -12.64
N THR A 10 2.39 0.11 -13.47
CA THR A 10 2.53 1.53 -13.16
C THR A 10 1.19 2.11 -12.74
N LEU A 11 1.13 2.62 -11.51
CA LEU A 11 -0.09 3.18 -10.93
C LEU A 11 0.13 4.63 -10.50
N LYS A 12 -0.95 5.42 -10.49
CA LYS A 12 -0.94 6.75 -9.89
C LYS A 12 -1.03 6.63 -8.36
N TYR A 13 0.00 7.12 -7.68
CA TYR A 13 0.14 7.02 -6.23
C TYR A 13 -0.57 8.18 -5.51
N LEU A 14 -1.64 7.88 -4.77
CA LEU A 14 -2.36 8.85 -3.93
C LEU A 14 -2.12 8.59 -2.44
N THR A 15 -2.06 9.67 -1.66
CA THR A 15 -1.73 9.62 -0.23
C THR A 15 -2.81 10.26 0.66
N PRO A 16 -4.04 9.71 0.68
CA PRO A 16 -5.13 10.26 1.50
C PRO A 16 -4.86 10.14 3.00
N HIS A 17 -5.66 10.86 3.80
CA HIS A 17 -5.53 10.81 5.25
C HIS A 17 -6.00 9.49 5.86
N HIS A 18 -5.30 9.06 6.91
CA HIS A 18 -5.53 7.78 7.57
C HIS A 18 -6.76 7.85 8.49
N LYS A 19 -7.52 6.75 8.56
CA LYS A 19 -8.61 6.62 9.55
C LYS A 19 -8.08 6.31 10.96
N TRP A 20 -6.98 5.57 11.04
CA TRP A 20 -6.39 5.03 12.27
C TRP A 20 -5.15 5.79 12.75
N SER A 21 -4.93 7.01 12.27
CA SER A 21 -3.87 7.89 12.76
C SER A 21 -4.18 9.33 12.38
N THR A 22 -3.58 10.28 13.09
CA THR A 22 -3.55 11.69 12.68
C THR A 22 -2.15 11.98 12.18
N HIS A 23 -1.95 11.88 10.86
CA HIS A 23 -0.61 11.88 10.26
C HIS A 23 0.21 10.73 10.86
N SER A 24 1.42 10.98 11.36
CA SER A 24 2.23 9.99 12.07
C SER A 24 1.80 9.76 13.52
N MET A 25 0.99 10.66 14.11
CA MET A 25 0.54 10.49 15.49
C MET A 25 -0.40 9.28 15.58
N TYR A 26 -0.10 8.40 16.54
CA TYR A 26 -0.80 7.15 16.85
C TYR A 26 -0.60 5.99 15.86
N PHE A 27 0.17 6.17 14.78
CA PHE A 27 0.41 5.07 13.84
C PHE A 27 1.14 3.89 14.52
N ASP A 28 2.08 4.18 15.41
CA ASP A 28 2.84 3.22 16.23
C ASP A 28 2.08 2.75 17.48
N SER A 29 0.87 3.26 17.74
CA SER A 29 0.10 2.84 18.90
C SER A 29 -0.43 1.42 18.70
N GLN A 30 -0.19 0.56 19.69
CA GLN A 30 -0.63 -0.84 19.64
C GLN A 30 -2.14 -0.95 19.35
N GLN A 31 -2.95 -0.06 19.93
CA GLN A 31 -4.39 -0.04 19.72
C GLN A 31 -4.74 0.22 18.25
N MET A 32 -4.17 1.27 17.63
CA MET A 32 -4.48 1.59 16.23
C MET A 32 -3.95 0.53 15.26
N LEU A 33 -2.76 -0.01 15.52
CA LEU A 33 -2.20 -1.11 14.74
C LEU A 33 -3.13 -2.35 14.78
N THR A 34 -3.66 -2.68 15.96
CA THR A 34 -4.55 -3.84 16.15
C THR A 34 -5.92 -3.65 15.48
N LEU A 35 -6.42 -2.41 15.37
CA LEU A 35 -7.70 -2.12 14.71
C LEU A 35 -7.66 -2.26 13.18
N PHE A 36 -6.46 -2.33 12.61
CA PHE A 36 -6.29 -2.59 11.19
C PHE A 36 -5.24 -3.69 10.98
N ARG A 37 -4.45 -3.60 9.91
CA ARG A 37 -3.54 -4.66 9.51
C ARG A 37 -2.21 -4.64 10.25
N GLY A 38 -2.03 -3.85 11.31
CA GLY A 38 -0.80 -3.93 12.13
C GLY A 38 0.47 -3.47 11.41
N GLY A 39 0.39 -2.44 10.58
CA GLY A 39 1.56 -1.82 9.98
C GLY A 39 1.28 -1.16 8.64
N GLN A 40 2.36 -0.94 7.88
CA GLN A 40 2.31 -0.21 6.63
C GLN A 40 1.56 -0.98 5.53
N THR A 41 0.63 -0.29 4.87
CA THR A 41 -0.23 -0.86 3.84
C THR A 41 -0.37 0.05 2.62
N ILE A 42 -0.53 -0.58 1.46
CA ILE A 42 -0.88 0.06 0.19
C ILE A 42 -2.10 -0.63 -0.41
N TRP A 43 -3.08 0.15 -0.85
CA TRP A 43 -4.34 -0.33 -1.38
C TRP A 43 -4.27 -0.41 -2.89
N LEU A 44 -4.78 -1.50 -3.43
CA LEU A 44 -4.81 -1.83 -4.85
C LEU A 44 -6.22 -2.22 -5.28
N ASN A 45 -6.55 -1.94 -6.54
CA ASN A 45 -7.69 -2.57 -7.19
C ASN A 45 -7.46 -4.10 -7.31
N GLU A 46 -8.53 -4.88 -7.29
CA GLU A 46 -8.46 -6.35 -7.37
C GLU A 46 -7.91 -6.88 -8.71
N ASP A 47 -8.26 -6.25 -9.82
CA ASP A 47 -7.77 -6.67 -11.13
C ASP A 47 -6.32 -6.20 -11.34
N ASP A 48 -5.98 -4.99 -10.90
CA ASP A 48 -4.59 -4.50 -10.95
C ASP A 48 -3.66 -5.41 -10.10
N ALA A 49 -4.12 -5.84 -8.91
CA ALA A 49 -3.37 -6.79 -8.09
C ALA A 49 -3.23 -8.16 -8.78
N ALA A 50 -4.29 -8.65 -9.43
CA ALA A 50 -4.27 -9.92 -10.16
C ALA A 50 -3.30 -9.90 -11.35
N GLU A 51 -3.14 -8.77 -12.04
CA GLU A 51 -2.19 -8.62 -13.16
C GLU A 51 -0.73 -8.87 -12.77
N ILE A 52 -0.39 -8.66 -11.50
CA ILE A 52 0.95 -8.90 -10.94
C ILE A 52 1.00 -10.05 -9.94
N ASP A 53 -0.03 -10.91 -9.92
CA ASP A 53 -0.17 -12.06 -9.01
C ASP A 53 -0.03 -11.69 -7.52
N VAL A 54 -0.51 -10.51 -7.13
CA VAL A 54 -0.53 -10.05 -5.73
C VAL A 54 -1.87 -10.43 -5.09
N LYS A 55 -1.80 -11.11 -3.96
CA LYS A 55 -2.98 -11.42 -3.14
C LYS A 55 -3.12 -10.43 -2.00
N ASP A 56 -4.31 -10.44 -1.40
CA ASP A 56 -4.59 -9.60 -0.25
C ASP A 56 -3.61 -9.89 0.90
N ASN A 57 -3.03 -8.83 1.47
CA ASN A 57 -2.03 -8.85 2.53
C ASN A 57 -0.63 -9.38 2.14
N ASP A 58 -0.38 -9.68 0.86
CA ASP A 58 0.97 -9.97 0.38
C ASP A 58 1.90 -8.77 0.52
N TRP A 59 3.19 -9.04 0.66
CA TRP A 59 4.22 -8.01 0.60
C TRP A 59 4.41 -7.53 -0.83
N VAL A 60 4.44 -6.21 -1.00
CA VAL A 60 4.71 -5.55 -2.27
C VAL A 60 5.71 -4.42 -2.09
N GLU A 61 6.40 -4.10 -3.17
CA GLU A 61 7.28 -2.94 -3.26
C GLU A 61 6.72 -1.94 -4.27
N ALA A 62 6.52 -0.70 -3.82
CA ALA A 62 6.24 0.41 -4.72
C ALA A 62 7.51 1.27 -4.84
N PHE A 63 7.91 1.58 -6.07
CA PHE A 63 9.14 2.31 -6.32
C PHE A 63 8.98 3.32 -7.45
N ASN A 64 9.85 4.31 -7.44
CA ASN A 64 10.07 5.21 -8.58
C ASN A 64 11.51 5.75 -8.51
N LYS A 65 11.83 6.76 -9.32
CA LYS A 65 13.17 7.39 -9.34
C LYS A 65 13.58 8.03 -8.00
N ASN A 66 12.63 8.33 -7.11
CA ASN A 66 12.88 9.02 -5.85
C ASN A 66 13.10 8.05 -4.66
N GLY A 67 12.73 6.77 -4.79
CA GLY A 67 12.85 5.81 -3.70
C GLY A 67 11.95 4.60 -3.85
N ILE A 68 11.92 3.79 -2.79
CA ILE A 68 11.21 2.51 -2.68
C ILE A 68 10.49 2.46 -1.33
N VAL A 69 9.33 1.83 -1.29
CA VAL A 69 8.58 1.54 -0.07
C VAL A 69 8.07 0.10 -0.10
N ALA A 70 8.29 -0.65 0.99
CA ALA A 70 7.75 -1.98 1.20
C ALA A 70 6.51 -1.91 2.09
N ALA A 71 5.42 -2.53 1.68
CA ALA A 71 4.15 -2.51 2.43
C ALA A 71 3.36 -3.79 2.15
N ARG A 72 2.34 -4.05 2.97
CA ARG A 72 1.37 -5.11 2.67
C ARG A 72 0.21 -4.59 1.82
N ALA A 73 -0.21 -5.38 0.84
CA ALA A 73 -1.31 -5.04 -0.03
C ALA A 73 -2.65 -5.09 0.72
N VAL A 74 -3.53 -4.13 0.42
CA VAL A 74 -4.96 -4.19 0.73
C VAL A 74 -5.70 -4.22 -0.60
N VAL A 75 -6.18 -5.40 -0.97
CA VAL A 75 -6.84 -5.61 -2.25
C VAL A 75 -8.33 -5.34 -2.07
N SER A 76 -8.88 -4.42 -2.88
CA SER A 76 -10.29 -4.05 -2.75
C SER A 76 -10.91 -3.58 -4.06
N PRO A 77 -12.14 -4.02 -4.40
CA PRO A 77 -12.90 -3.51 -5.55
C PRO A 77 -13.28 -2.03 -5.42
N ARG A 78 -13.18 -1.46 -4.20
CA ARG A 78 -13.45 -0.02 -3.96
C ARG A 78 -12.42 0.89 -4.63
N ILE A 79 -11.21 0.38 -4.86
CA ILE A 79 -10.14 1.15 -5.48
C ILE A 79 -10.36 1.13 -6.99
N PRO A 80 -10.50 2.29 -7.66
CA PRO A 80 -10.52 2.35 -9.11
C PRO A 80 -9.23 1.77 -9.72
N ARG A 81 -9.31 1.23 -10.93
CA ARG A 81 -8.13 0.76 -11.67
C ARG A 81 -7.15 1.89 -11.99
N GLY A 82 -5.86 1.56 -12.04
CA GLY A 82 -4.78 2.48 -12.41
C GLY A 82 -4.29 3.42 -11.30
N ILE A 83 -4.80 3.27 -10.08
CA ILE A 83 -4.42 4.08 -8.92
C ILE A 83 -4.07 3.17 -7.74
N SER A 84 -3.20 3.66 -6.86
CA SER A 84 -2.92 3.05 -5.56
C SER A 84 -3.11 4.06 -4.44
N TYR A 85 -3.62 3.61 -3.28
CA TYR A 85 -3.68 4.45 -2.09
C TYR A 85 -2.69 3.95 -1.05
N MET A 86 -1.76 4.79 -0.65
CA MET A 86 -1.03 4.58 0.59
C MET A 86 -1.37 5.73 1.51
N HIS A 87 -2.20 5.46 2.51
CA HIS A 87 -2.56 6.50 3.47
C HIS A 87 -1.30 7.18 4.00
N HIS A 88 -1.30 8.51 4.06
CA HIS A 88 -0.07 9.24 4.34
C HIS A 88 0.51 8.93 5.72
N SER A 89 1.85 8.98 5.81
CA SER A 89 2.62 9.02 7.05
C SER A 89 2.54 7.76 7.94
N GLN A 90 2.62 6.59 7.32
CA GLN A 90 2.65 5.27 7.98
C GLN A 90 4.05 4.87 8.49
N ASP A 91 4.83 5.81 9.01
CA ASP A 91 6.26 5.62 9.29
C ASP A 91 6.58 5.88 10.77
N ARG A 92 7.25 4.91 11.42
CA ARG A 92 8.02 5.00 12.66
C ARG A 92 8.79 3.71 12.96
#